data_AF-A0A967D8U5-F1
#
_entry.id   AF-A0A967D8U5-F1
#
_cell.length_a   1.000
_cell.length_b   1.000
_cell.length_c   1.000
_cell.angle_alpha   90.00
_cell.angle_beta   90.00
_cell.angle_gamma   90.00
#
_symmetry.space_group_name_H-M   'P 1'
#
loop_
_entity.id
_entity.type
_entity.pdbx_description
1 polymer ?
#
loop_
_entity_poly.entity_id
_entity_poly.type
_entity_poly.pdbx_seq_one_letter_code
_entity_poly.pdbx_strand_id
1 'polypeptide(L)' 'VSVIALIAYLTVDEVPESLTQSLPYVITLIVLATASQRLRPPAKAGVPYRPGGAH' A
#
# COMPACT_ATOMS: atom_id res chain seq x y z
N VAL A 1 3.51 -17.16 -15.48
CA VAL A 1 2.35 -16.28 -15.25
C VAL A 1 1.19 -16.61 -16.18
N SER A 2 1.39 -16.59 -17.51
CA SER A 2 0.30 -16.79 -18.48
C SER A 2 -0.44 -18.13 -18.36
N VAL A 3 0.26 -19.24 -18.11
CA VAL A 3 -0.36 -20.56 -17.90
C VAL A 3 -1.23 -20.59 -16.64
N ILE A 4 -0.75 -19.98 -15.55
CA ILE A 4 -1.49 -19.92 -14.28
C ILE A 4 -2.75 -19.06 -14.43
N ALA A 5 -2.64 -17.93 -15.13
CA ALA A 5 -3.78 -17.07 -15.45
C ALA A 5 -4.81 -17.79 -16.33
N LEU A 6 -4.36 -18.57 -17.33
CA LEU A 6 -5.24 -19.35 -18.19
C LEU A 6 -6.00 -20.44 -17.41
N ILE A 7 -5.31 -21.18 -16.53
CA ILE A 7 -5.95 -22.19 -15.69
C ILE A 7 -7.00 -21.52 -14.79
N ALA A 8 -6.65 -20.44 -14.10
CA ALA A 8 -7.58 -19.71 -13.23
C ALA A 8 -8.81 -19.21 -14.00
N TYR A 9 -8.62 -18.65 -15.19
CA TYR A 9 -9.73 -18.17 -16.03
C TYR A 9 -10.69 -19.30 -16.46
N LEU A 10 -10.18 -20.52 -16.69
CA LEU A 10 -11.00 -21.67 -17.07
C LEU A 10 -11.68 -22.36 -15.88
N THR A 11 -11.16 -22.22 -14.66
CA THR A 11 -11.65 -22.95 -13.48
C THR A 11 -12.41 -22.09 -12.47
N VAL A 12 -12.32 -20.76 -12.56
CA VAL A 12 -12.96 -19.83 -11.62
C VAL A 12 -14.18 -19.22 -12.27
N ASP A 13 -15.36 -19.59 -11.78
CA ASP A 13 -16.64 -19.12 -12.33
C ASP A 13 -17.04 -17.73 -11.82
N GLU A 14 -16.69 -17.39 -10.58
CA GLU A 14 -17.04 -16.12 -9.95
C GLU A 14 -15.92 -15.61 -9.03
N VAL A 15 -15.76 -14.28 -8.98
CA VAL A 15 -14.83 -13.62 -8.06
C VAL A 15 -15.59 -13.14 -6.83
N PRO A 16 -15.17 -13.49 -5.61
CA PRO A 16 -15.84 -13.05 -4.40
C PRO A 16 -15.91 -11.52 -4.32
N GLU A 17 -17.09 -10.98 -4.02
CA GLU A 17 -17.30 -9.55 -3.92
C GLU A 17 -16.38 -8.91 -2.86
N SER A 18 -16.18 -9.59 -1.73
CA SER A 18 -15.28 -9.16 -0.66
C SER A 18 -13.83 -8.98 -1.14
N LEU A 19 -13.37 -9.84 -2.06
CA LEU A 19 -12.04 -9.70 -2.64
C LEU A 19 -11.97 -8.42 -3.46
N THR A 20 -12.89 -8.23 -4.41
CA THR A 20 -12.94 -7.04 -5.27
C THR A 20 -13.07 -5.74 -4.47
N GLN A 21 -13.89 -5.73 -3.42
CA GLN A 21 -14.05 -4.59 -2.52
C GLN A 21 -12.81 -4.33 -1.66
N SER A 22 -12.05 -5.37 -1.29
CA SER A 22 -10.84 -5.23 -0.46
C SER A 22 -9.60 -4.78 -1.25
N LEU A 23 -9.55 -5.07 -2.55
CA LEU A 23 -8.38 -4.79 -3.41
C LEU A 23 -7.88 -3.34 -3.35
N PRO A 24 -8.73 -2.30 -3.40
CA PRO A 24 -8.26 -0.92 -3.30
C PRO A 24 -7.46 -0.65 -2.02
N TYR A 25 -7.89 -1.21 -0.88
CA TYR A 25 -7.20 -1.05 0.40
C TYR A 25 -5.88 -1.83 0.44
N VAL A 26 -5.85 -3.05 -0.11
CA VAL A 26 -4.60 -3.82 -0.19
C VAL A 26 -3.60 -3.12 -1.11
N ILE A 27 -4.06 -2.61 -2.25
CA ILE A 27 -3.23 -1.86 -3.19
C ILE A 27 -2.70 -0.58 -2.53
N THR A 28 -3.51 0.16 -1.77
CA THR A 28 -3.00 1.33 -1.05
C THR A 28 -1.90 0.93 -0.08
N LEU A 29 -2.09 -0.14 0.71
CA LEU A 29 -1.02 -0.64 1.59
C LEU A 29 0.25 -1.00 0.82
N ILE A 30 0.14 -1.67 -0.33
CA ILE A 30 1.30 -1.99 -1.18
C ILE A 30 1.98 -0.72 -1.69
N VAL A 31 1.21 0.26 -2.15
CA VAL A 31 1.72 1.55 -2.63
C VAL A 31 2.43 2.30 -1.50
N LEU A 32 1.78 2.43 -0.33
CA LEU A 32 2.34 3.09 0.83
C LEU A 32 3.59 2.38 1.33
N ALA A 33 3.57 1.04 1.40
CA ALA A 33 4.72 0.23 1.83
C ALA A 33 5.89 0.38 0.86
N THR A 34 5.65 0.33 -0.44
CA THR A 34 6.70 0.47 -1.47
C THR A 34 7.24 1.90 -1.51
N ALA A 35 6.37 2.90 -1.42
CA ALA A 35 6.76 4.30 -1.37
C ALA A 35 7.54 4.62 -0.09
N SER A 36 7.14 4.05 1.06
CA SER A 36 7.81 4.28 2.34
C SER A 36 9.21 3.68 2.39
N GLN A 37 9.49 2.60 1.65
CA GLN A 37 10.86 2.08 1.52
C GLN A 37 11.85 3.12 0.97
N ARG A 38 11.36 4.12 0.23
CA ARG A 38 12.18 5.19 -0.35
C ARG A 38 12.25 6.45 0.50
N LEU A 39 11.52 6.50 1.62
CA LEU A 39 11.51 7.68 2.47
C LEU A 39 12.77 7.73 3.32
N ARG A 40 13.52 8.82 3.19
CA ARG A 40 14.54 9.20 4.18
C ARG A 40 13.81 9.64 5.46
N PRO A 41 14.28 9.25 6.65
CA PRO A 41 13.74 9.77 7.91
C PRO A 41 13.65 11.31 7.89
N PRO A 42 12.57 11.90 8.44
CA PRO A 42 12.38 13.35 8.38
C PRO A 42 13.44 14.07 9.22
N ALA A 43 13.88 15.24 8.78
CA ALA A 43 14.96 16.00 9.42
C ALA A 43 14.68 16.40 10.90
N LYS A 44 13.42 16.34 11.33
CA LYS A 44 12.98 16.63 12.70
C LYS A 44 12.48 15.38 13.45
N ALA A 45 12.74 14.17 12.95
CA ALA A 45 12.45 12.94 13.68
C ALA A 45 13.12 12.97 15.05
N GLY A 46 12.34 12.81 16.13
CA GLY A 46 12.84 12.77 17.50
C GLY A 46 13.23 14.13 18.09
N VAL A 47 13.07 15.25 17.38
CA VAL A 47 13.34 16.60 17.91
C VAL A 47 12.11 17.09 18.70
N PRO A 48 12.22 17.35 20.02
CA PRO A 48 11.11 17.90 20.80
C PRO A 48 10.66 19.24 20.23
N TYR A 49 9.37 19.38 19.97
CA TYR A 49 8.77 20.64 19.53
C TYR A 49 8.91 21.70 20.63
N ARG A 50 9.43 22.88 20.26
CA ARG A 50 9.54 24.04 21.16
C ARG A 50 8.77 25.21 20.55
N PRO A 51 7.57 25.53 21.07
CA PRO A 51 6.86 26.73 20.64
C PRO A 51 7.62 27.98 21.13
N GLY A 52 7.69 29.04 20.30
CA GLY A 52 8.20 30.35 20.71
C GLY A 52 9.59 30.77 20.21
N GLY A 53 10.14 30.13 19.17
CA GLY A 53 11.28 30.71 18.45
C GLY A 53 10.81 31.93 17.67
N ALA A 54 11.39 33.10 17.95
CA ALA A 54 11.02 34.36 17.30
C ALA A 54 11.05 34.21 15.76
N HIS A 55 9.86 34.25 15.16
CA HIS A 55 9.64 34.53 13.76
C HIS A 55 9.38 36.02 13.62
#